data_AF-A0A6N8BU44-F1
#
_entry.id   AF-A0A6N8BU44-F1
#
_cell.length_a   1.000
_cell.length_b   1.000
_cell.length_c   1.000
_cell.angle_alpha   90.00
_cell.angle_beta   90.00
_cell.angle_gamma   90.00
#
_symmetry.space_group_name_H-M   'P 1'
#
loop_
_entity.id
_entity.type
_entity.pdbx_description
1 polymer ?
#
loop_
_entity_poly.entity_id
_entity_poly.type
_entity_poly.pdbx_seq_one_letter_code
_entity_poly.pdbx_strand_id
1 'polypeptide(L)'
;MVHSVEHAPAPSQQVLYDRVCRQIIDQAPGAAVAWYLMAAYLYYHEDVVIISDGMFEHLSAFLAAHWTAINHPHKALLSLEDLTTGSAYAIAREAYPAVVVSAAHRILREGVQLPAPASAPTGQLQLF
;
A
#
# COMPACT_ATOMS: atom_id res chain seq x y z
N MET A 1 -31.24 8.14 9.14
CA MET A 1 -31.11 6.71 8.80
C MET A 1 -29.92 6.62 7.85
N VAL A 2 -28.72 6.45 8.41
CA VAL A 2 -27.45 6.56 7.67
C VAL A 2 -27.13 5.22 7.01
N HIS A 3 -27.50 5.07 5.74
CA HIS A 3 -26.94 4.02 4.89
C HIS A 3 -25.75 4.63 4.16
N SER A 4 -24.62 4.77 4.86
CA SER A 4 -23.33 4.95 4.19
C SER A 4 -22.86 3.57 3.79
N VAL A 5 -23.24 3.14 2.59
CA VAL A 5 -22.69 1.93 1.99
C VAL A 5 -21.23 2.26 1.66
N GLU A 6 -20.30 1.78 2.48
CA GLU A 6 -18.87 1.78 2.17
C GLU A 6 -18.67 0.94 0.91
N HIS A 7 -18.67 1.63 -0.25
CA HIS A 7 -18.45 1.01 -1.54
C HIS A 7 -16.96 0.72 -1.67
N ALA A 8 -16.63 -0.54 -1.97
CA ALA A 8 -15.34 -0.88 -2.53
C ALA A 8 -14.98 0.09 -3.66
N PRO A 9 -13.70 0.50 -3.79
CA PRO A 9 -13.32 1.51 -4.75
C PRO A 9 -13.67 1.05 -6.18
N ALA A 10 -14.15 1.98 -6.99
CA ALA A 10 -14.44 1.70 -8.39
C ALA A 10 -13.16 1.24 -9.13
N PRO A 11 -13.25 0.46 -10.21
CA PRO A 11 -12.06 -0.02 -10.94
C PRO A 11 -11.07 1.07 -11.35
N SER A 12 -11.57 2.28 -11.65
CA SER A 12 -10.74 3.45 -11.97
C SER A 12 -9.92 3.97 -10.76
N GLN A 13 -10.45 3.82 -9.54
CA GLN A 13 -9.75 4.16 -8.30
C GLN A 13 -8.70 3.11 -7.96
N GLN A 14 -8.97 1.82 -8.16
CA GLN A 14 -7.99 0.74 -7.96
C GLN A 14 -6.76 0.93 -8.89
N VAL A 15 -6.98 1.26 -10.17
CA VAL A 15 -5.89 1.58 -11.11
C VAL A 15 -5.08 2.81 -10.66
N LEU A 16 -5.72 3.80 -10.03
CA LEU A 16 -5.01 4.92 -9.45
C LEU A 16 -4.19 4.50 -8.22
N TYR A 17 -4.78 3.72 -7.31
CA TYR A 17 -4.11 3.21 -6.11
C TYR A 17 -2.90 2.35 -6.46
N ASP A 18 -3.00 1.46 -7.45
CA ASP A 18 -1.88 0.64 -7.93
C ASP A 18 -0.72 1.52 -8.40
N ARG A 19 -1.00 2.55 -9.22
CA ARG A 19 0.03 3.47 -9.73
C ARG A 19 0.68 4.28 -8.60
N VAL A 20 -0.13 4.79 -7.67
CA VAL A 20 0.38 5.56 -6.52
C VAL A 20 1.21 4.68 -5.60
N CYS A 21 0.72 3.50 -5.29
CA CYS A 21 1.43 2.50 -4.49
C CYS A 21 2.80 2.23 -5.11
N ARG A 22 2.84 1.88 -6.41
CA ARG A 22 4.07 1.62 -7.14
C ARG A 22 5.06 2.79 -7.09
N GLN A 23 4.59 4.00 -7.39
CA GLN A 23 5.45 5.19 -7.39
C GLN A 23 5.99 5.54 -5.99
N ILE A 24 5.21 5.31 -4.94
CA ILE A 24 5.64 5.56 -3.56
C ILE A 24 6.67 4.51 -3.12
N ILE A 25 6.46 3.22 -3.38
CA ILE A 25 7.40 2.17 -2.95
C ILE A 25 8.74 2.28 -3.70
N ASP A 26 8.74 2.77 -4.94
CA ASP A 26 9.95 3.03 -5.71
C ASP A 26 10.80 4.16 -5.06
N GLN A 27 10.17 5.13 -4.39
CA GLN A 27 10.86 6.25 -3.71
C GLN A 27 11.15 5.96 -2.24
N ALA A 28 10.27 5.21 -1.57
CA ALA A 28 10.33 4.91 -0.17
C ALA A 28 9.97 3.43 0.06
N PRO A 29 10.94 2.50 -0.06
CA PRO A 29 10.68 1.05 0.03
C PRO A 29 9.96 0.61 1.31
N GLY A 30 10.18 1.32 2.43
CA GLY A 30 9.49 1.05 3.69
C GLY A 30 7.96 1.24 3.63
N ALA A 31 7.47 2.06 2.69
CA ALA A 31 6.04 2.25 2.47
C ALA A 31 5.35 0.97 1.96
N ALA A 32 6.10 0.02 1.37
CA ALA A 32 5.54 -1.26 0.95
C ALA A 32 4.92 -2.02 2.13
N VAL A 33 5.52 -1.93 3.33
CA VAL A 33 4.97 -2.56 4.54
C VAL A 33 3.62 -1.94 4.91
N ALA A 34 3.51 -0.62 4.86
CA ALA A 34 2.27 0.08 5.16
C ALA A 34 1.17 -0.27 4.15
N TRP A 35 1.48 -0.22 2.85
CA TRP A 35 0.53 -0.56 1.78
C TRP A 35 0.05 -2.00 1.87
N TYR A 36 0.97 -2.95 2.10
CA TYR A 36 0.63 -4.36 2.26
C TYR A 36 -0.32 -4.59 3.44
N LEU A 37 -0.01 -4.02 4.61
CA LEU A 37 -0.85 -4.17 5.79
C LEU A 37 -2.21 -3.48 5.65
N MET A 38 -2.27 -2.27 5.06
CA MET A 38 -3.55 -1.59 4.80
C MET A 38 -4.42 -2.38 3.83
N ALA A 39 -3.86 -2.86 2.73
CA ALA A 39 -4.59 -3.65 1.74
C ALA A 39 -5.09 -4.98 2.33
N ALA A 40 -4.23 -5.69 3.07
CA ALA A 40 -4.59 -6.92 3.75
C ALA A 40 -5.71 -6.71 4.79
N TYR A 41 -5.61 -5.65 5.61
CA TYR A 41 -6.63 -5.34 6.61
C TYR A 41 -8.00 -5.13 5.97
N LEU A 42 -8.06 -4.26 4.97
CA LEU A 42 -9.31 -3.95 4.27
C LEU A 42 -9.88 -5.17 3.56
N TYR A 43 -9.02 -5.98 2.95
CA TYR A 43 -9.44 -7.19 2.24
C TYR A 43 -10.02 -8.25 3.18
N TYR A 44 -9.30 -8.62 4.25
CA TYR A 44 -9.69 -9.75 5.10
C TYR A 44 -10.73 -9.39 6.17
N HIS A 45 -10.80 -8.13 6.60
CA HIS A 45 -11.62 -7.74 7.76
C HIS A 45 -12.76 -6.77 7.44
N GLU A 46 -12.77 -6.19 6.24
CA GLU A 46 -13.77 -5.19 5.83
C GLU A 46 -14.36 -5.43 4.43
N ASP A 47 -13.98 -6.52 3.74
CA ASP A 47 -14.45 -6.85 2.39
C ASP A 47 -14.20 -5.73 1.35
N VAL A 48 -13.14 -4.94 1.54
CA VAL A 48 -12.76 -3.82 0.65
C VAL A 48 -11.42 -4.09 -0.04
N VAL A 49 -11.43 -4.08 -1.37
CA VAL A 49 -10.24 -4.27 -2.21
C VAL A 49 -9.71 -2.92 -2.70
N ILE A 50 -8.56 -2.43 -2.19
CA ILE A 50 -8.01 -1.12 -2.59
C ILE A 50 -6.91 -1.16 -3.66
N ILE A 51 -6.26 -2.31 -3.85
CA ILE A 51 -5.25 -2.51 -4.89
C ILE A 51 -5.57 -3.80 -5.63
N SER A 52 -5.07 -3.97 -6.85
CA SER A 52 -5.30 -5.21 -7.59
C SER A 52 -4.52 -6.38 -7.00
N ASP A 53 -4.96 -7.60 -7.28
CA ASP A 53 -4.26 -8.82 -6.89
C ASP A 53 -2.81 -8.81 -7.39
N GLY A 54 -2.58 -8.39 -8.63
CA GLY A 54 -1.23 -8.27 -9.19
C GLY A 54 -0.36 -7.24 -8.47
N MET A 55 -0.95 -6.14 -7.96
CA MET A 55 -0.23 -5.17 -7.13
C MET A 55 0.06 -5.73 -5.73
N PHE A 56 -0.87 -6.49 -5.15
CA PHE A 56 -0.67 -7.16 -3.86
C PHE A 56 0.44 -8.23 -3.95
N GLU A 57 0.42 -9.07 -4.99
CA GLU A 57 1.48 -10.04 -5.31
C GLU A 57 2.83 -9.33 -5.48
N HIS A 58 2.84 -8.18 -6.19
CA HIS A 58 4.04 -7.39 -6.36
C HIS A 58 4.60 -6.88 -5.01
N LEU A 59 3.74 -6.36 -4.12
CA LEU A 59 4.17 -5.95 -2.78
C LEU A 59 4.75 -7.13 -1.99
N SER A 60 4.12 -8.30 -2.08
CA SER A 60 4.59 -9.51 -1.40
C SER A 60 6.00 -9.91 -1.86
N ALA A 61 6.19 -9.99 -3.19
CA ALA A 61 7.47 -10.30 -3.80
C ALA A 61 8.53 -9.24 -3.50
N PHE A 62 8.17 -7.96 -3.56
CA PHE A 62 9.07 -6.84 -3.25
C PHE A 62 9.53 -6.89 -1.80
N LEU A 63 8.61 -7.06 -0.84
CA LEU A 63 8.94 -7.17 0.58
C LEU A 63 9.83 -8.38 0.87
N ALA A 64 9.58 -9.52 0.22
CA ALA A 64 10.42 -10.71 0.37
C ALA A 64 11.84 -10.48 -0.17
N ALA A 65 11.97 -9.89 -1.36
CA ALA A 65 13.26 -9.60 -1.99
C ALA A 65 14.10 -8.58 -1.21
N HIS A 66 13.44 -7.61 -0.56
CA HIS A 66 14.09 -6.53 0.18
C HIS A 66 13.99 -6.67 1.70
N TRP A 67 13.67 -7.88 2.20
CA TRP A 67 13.32 -8.11 3.60
C TRP A 67 14.36 -7.60 4.61
N THR A 68 15.65 -7.82 4.32
CA THR A 68 16.76 -7.39 5.18
C THR A 68 17.06 -5.90 5.07
N ALA A 69 16.78 -5.28 3.92
CA ALA A 69 17.05 -3.88 3.65
C ALA A 69 15.96 -2.94 4.19
N ILE A 70 14.71 -3.40 4.21
CA ILE A 70 13.58 -2.60 4.67
C ILE A 70 13.56 -2.54 6.21
N ASN A 71 13.67 -1.33 6.76
CA ASN A 71 13.46 -1.06 8.18
C ASN A 71 12.15 -0.30 8.37
N HIS A 72 11.15 -0.96 8.96
CA HIS A 72 9.83 -0.37 9.23
C HIS A 72 9.26 -0.94 10.54
N PRO A 73 8.69 -0.12 11.44
CA PRO A 73 8.23 -0.58 12.76
C PRO A 73 7.23 -1.74 12.72
N HIS A 74 6.32 -1.71 11.75
CA HIS A 74 5.28 -2.74 11.61
C HIS A 74 5.71 -3.95 10.76
N LYS A 75 6.97 -4.01 10.30
CA LYS A 75 7.48 -5.18 9.56
C LYS A 75 7.42 -6.46 10.40
N ALA A 76 7.50 -6.33 11.72
CA ALA A 76 7.42 -7.45 12.66
C ALA A 76 6.08 -8.21 12.67
N LEU A 77 5.03 -7.65 12.06
CA LEU A 77 3.74 -8.34 11.88
C LEU A 77 3.76 -9.32 10.70
N LEU A 78 4.81 -9.26 9.89
CA LEU A 78 5.00 -10.09 8.71
C LEU A 78 6.14 -11.07 8.96
N SER A 79 6.08 -12.21 8.29
CA SER A 79 7.20 -13.13 8.14
C SER A 79 7.55 -13.32 6.67
N LEU A 80 8.76 -13.81 6.39
CA LEU A 80 9.13 -14.22 5.03
C LEU A 80 8.22 -15.34 4.49
N GLU A 81 7.66 -16.16 5.36
CA GLU A 81 6.72 -17.23 5.00
C GLU A 81 5.38 -16.64 4.52
N ASP A 82 4.82 -15.68 5.25
CA ASP A 82 3.60 -14.95 4.84
C ASP A 82 3.79 -14.30 3.46
N LEU A 83 4.95 -13.66 3.26
CA LEU A 83 5.28 -13.01 2.00
C LEU A 83 5.51 -13.98 0.84
N THR A 84 6.06 -15.16 1.11
CA THR A 84 6.29 -16.19 0.09
C THR A 84 4.99 -16.89 -0.31
N THR A 85 4.07 -17.08 0.64
CA THR A 85 2.73 -17.61 0.35
C THR A 85 1.83 -16.57 -0.31
N GLY A 86 2.19 -15.28 -0.24
CA GLY A 86 1.43 -14.20 -0.85
C GLY A 86 0.16 -13.85 -0.06
N SER A 87 0.13 -14.10 1.24
CA SER A 87 -1.08 -13.99 2.06
C SER A 87 -0.79 -13.37 3.42
N ALA A 88 -1.72 -12.54 3.89
CA ALA A 88 -1.69 -11.96 5.23
C ALA A 88 -2.85 -12.46 6.11
N TYR A 89 -3.52 -13.55 5.69
CA TYR A 89 -4.71 -14.09 6.36
C TYR A 89 -4.50 -14.44 7.83
N ALA A 90 -3.27 -14.80 8.22
CA ALA A 90 -2.94 -15.19 9.59
C ALA A 90 -2.98 -14.01 10.59
N ILE A 91 -3.00 -12.76 10.10
CA ILE A 91 -2.98 -11.58 10.97
C ILE A 91 -4.40 -11.30 11.49
N ALA A 92 -4.60 -11.56 12.79
CA ALA A 92 -5.85 -11.26 13.47
C ALA A 92 -6.16 -9.75 13.45
N ARG A 93 -7.44 -9.38 13.42
CA ARG A 93 -7.91 -7.98 13.32
C ARG A 93 -7.30 -7.09 14.41
N GLU A 94 -7.20 -7.61 15.63
CA GLU A 94 -6.73 -6.91 16.82
C GLU A 94 -5.20 -6.72 16.83
N ALA A 95 -4.46 -7.49 16.01
CA ALA A 95 -3.02 -7.37 15.89
C ALA A 95 -2.60 -6.18 15.01
N TYR A 96 -3.51 -5.62 14.21
CA TYR A 96 -3.22 -4.45 13.38
C TYR A 96 -3.05 -3.19 14.24
N PRO A 97 -1.94 -2.45 14.07
CA PRO A 97 -1.74 -1.17 14.75
C PRO A 97 -2.82 -0.17 14.35
N ALA A 98 -3.34 0.60 15.32
CA ALA A 98 -4.39 1.59 15.08
C ALA A 98 -4.03 2.61 13.98
N VAL A 99 -2.74 2.94 13.83
CA VAL A 99 -2.26 3.83 12.76
C VAL A 99 -2.39 3.22 11.36
N VAL A 100 -2.24 1.90 11.22
CA VAL A 100 -2.46 1.20 9.94
C VAL A 100 -3.93 1.23 9.57
N VAL A 101 -4.80 0.88 10.53
CA VAL A 101 -6.27 0.91 10.35
C VAL A 101 -6.74 2.33 10.00
N SER A 102 -6.29 3.33 10.77
CA SER A 102 -6.64 4.73 10.52
C SER A 102 -6.18 5.22 9.15
N ALA A 103 -4.98 4.81 8.70
CA ALA A 103 -4.47 5.16 7.38
C ALA A 103 -5.27 4.48 6.26
N ALA A 104 -5.66 3.21 6.44
CA ALA A 104 -6.50 2.48 5.50
C ALA A 104 -7.86 3.17 5.30
N HIS A 105 -8.55 3.49 6.39
CA HIS A 105 -9.82 4.23 6.34
C HIS A 105 -9.68 5.65 5.82
N ARG A 106 -8.52 6.30 6.03
CA ARG A 106 -8.26 7.62 5.44
C ARG A 106 -8.19 7.53 3.91
N ILE A 107 -7.54 6.52 3.35
CA ILE A 107 -7.49 6.29 1.90
C ILE A 107 -8.90 6.10 1.33
N LEU A 108 -9.78 5.35 2.00
CA LEU A 108 -11.15 5.15 1.53
C LEU A 108 -11.97 6.45 1.53
N ARG A 109 -11.78 7.32 2.52
CA ARG A 109 -12.53 8.58 2.66
C ARG A 109 -12.01 9.70 1.77
N GLU A 110 -10.70 9.82 1.64
CA GLU A 110 -10.03 10.97 1.01
C GLU A 110 -9.45 10.63 -0.37
N GLY A 111 -9.29 9.35 -0.68
CA GLY A 111 -8.56 8.88 -1.85
C GLY A 111 -7.05 9.02 -1.72
N VAL A 112 -6.35 8.91 -2.84
CA VAL A 112 -4.93 9.22 -2.96
C VAL A 112 -4.70 10.16 -4.15
N GLN A 113 -3.53 10.80 -4.15
CA GLN A 113 -3.04 11.59 -5.27
C GLN A 113 -1.69 11.06 -5.71
N LEU A 114 -1.42 11.17 -7.01
CA LEU A 114 -0.09 10.89 -7.55
C LEU A 114 0.92 11.86 -6.94
N PRO A 115 2.07 11.38 -6.44
CA PRO A 115 3.15 12.27 -6.07
C PRO A 115 3.50 13.14 -7.28
N ALA A 116 3.73 14.44 -7.05
CA ALA A 116 4.22 15.32 -8.10
C ALA A 116 5.46 14.68 -8.76
N PRO A 117 5.61 14.74 -10.09
CA PRO A 117 6.79 14.22 -10.75
C PRO A 117 8.01 14.87 -10.09
N ALA A 118 9.00 14.06 -9.71
CA ALA A 118 10.27 14.57 -9.21
C ALA A 118 10.74 15.60 -10.24
N SER A 119 10.78 16.87 -9.83
CA SER A 119 11.11 17.98 -10.70
C SER A 119 12.36 17.61 -11.47
N ALA A 120 12.25 17.52 -12.79
CA ALA A 120 13.38 17.21 -13.66
C ALA A 120 14.55 18.12 -13.26
N PRO A 121 15.80 17.62 -13.23
CA PRO A 121 16.94 18.48 -12.99
C PRO A 121 16.80 19.64 -13.97
N THR A 122 16.70 20.85 -13.43
CA THR A 122 16.65 22.08 -14.20
C THR A 122 18.02 22.23 -14.85
N GLY A 123 18.23 21.48 -15.93
CA GLY A 123 19.36 21.62 -16.81
C GLY A 123 19.17 22.93 -17.56
N GLN A 124 19.60 24.02 -16.95
CA GLN A 124 19.92 25.21 -17.73
C GLN A 124 21.17 24.89 -18.55
N LEU A 125 20.93 24.32 -19.73
CA LEU A 125 21.77 24.54 -20.90
C LEU A 125 21.52 25.98 -21.38
N GLN A 126 22.45 26.87 -21.07
CA GLN A 126 22.89 27.96 -21.94
C GLN A 126 24.43 27.98 -21.78
N LEU A 127 25.25 27.35 -22.63
CA LEU A 127 25.55 27.63 -24.05
C LEU A 127 25.76 29.13 -24.32
N PHE A 128 27.06 29.49 -24.30
CA PHE A 128 27.79 30.65 -24.86
C PHE A 128 27.23 32.07 -24.68
#